data_AF-A0A938MEQ7-F1
#
_entry.id   AF-A0A938MEQ7-F1
#
_cell.length_a   1.000
_cell.length_b   1.000
_cell.length_c   1.000
_cell.angle_alpha   90.00
_cell.angle_beta   90.00
_cell.angle_gamma   90.00
#
_symmetry.space_group_name_H-M   'P 1'
#
loop_
_entity.id
_entity.type
_entity.pdbx_description
1 polymer ?
#
loop_
_entity_poly.entity_id
_entity_poly.type
_entity_poly.pdbx_seq_one_letter_code
_entity_poly.pdbx_strand_id
1 'polypeptide(L)'
;LALHAQAASQALAGGLHLADVILKDSGGKVLTWGSAALQVPETVRIARIAFDKRGYHPDEVAKATVELAGPDAQPRKVLLRAEFTDALGRLLVRREQSVTVGQTGTAAFELPVGKPLATTAALRVTALDDGWPSAVGEADVITFPEKFARRAWADWESTICGSHAGNPVRDYLVPIRSKPLKDWGVTTVRAEAKTLNEREYERQVRAGFQLMPIGVGYGSISVGHRVPEGKMTFKEQRENYEKTRDKKYLVRPVCLNSEADLASNAQRLRDISEYCGWLQPIGYNLGDEMSTTYYVTPFDYDFGPEALAAFRKWLEKQYGSLAALNQQWDTQFASWDTVMPLTAFEVKGRGNYAPWADHRAFMDDSFVGFFKWTRDRLRERDPRATIGLSGTQAAEAYGGYDWSKLGGCLDFAANYAHQNTIIMQRSFAPGVEWATPFWPYSAGNPAMRHQLWWQLFHNCFGGSCFTYRLMFYPDLTPTPNTADAMAVTREFQGGVAKLLRNCTRISDIGLHYSQPSIRGAFISGAAAVFRDNRMG
;
A
#
# COMPACT_ATOMS: atom_id res chain seq x y z
N LEU A 1 19.00 17.77 -66.98
CA LEU A 1 18.72 16.98 -65.75
C LEU A 1 17.53 16.10 -66.04
N ALA A 2 17.74 14.80 -66.26
CA ALA A 2 16.65 13.85 -66.38
C ALA A 2 16.23 13.44 -64.96
N LEU A 3 15.04 13.89 -64.52
CA LEU A 3 14.42 13.46 -63.27
C LEU A 3 13.81 12.08 -63.50
N HIS A 4 14.50 11.03 -63.06
CA HIS A 4 13.92 9.69 -62.96
C HIS A 4 13.15 9.59 -61.64
N ALA A 5 11.84 9.79 -61.70
CA ALA A 5 10.94 9.35 -60.64
C ALA A 5 10.67 7.86 -60.85
N GLN A 6 11.08 7.01 -59.90
CA GLN A 6 10.44 5.70 -59.76
C GLN A 6 9.01 5.98 -59.31
N ALA A 7 8.05 5.77 -60.21
CA ALA A 7 6.65 5.83 -59.85
C ALA A 7 6.40 4.76 -58.79
N ALA A 8 6.08 5.18 -57.56
CA ALA A 8 5.52 4.28 -56.56
C ALA A 8 4.22 3.72 -57.16
N SER A 9 4.15 2.40 -57.35
CA SER A 9 3.00 1.73 -57.95
C SER A 9 1.78 1.65 -57.04
N GLN A 10 1.83 2.31 -55.88
CA GLN A 10 0.80 2.26 -54.84
C GLN A 10 0.41 3.67 -54.39
N ALA A 11 -0.89 3.89 -54.23
CA ALA A 11 -1.40 5.10 -53.60
C ALA A 11 -0.89 5.19 -52.16
N LEU A 12 -0.48 6.38 -51.73
CA LEU A 12 -0.04 6.62 -50.35
C LEU A 12 -1.23 6.48 -49.40
N ALA A 13 -1.00 5.86 -48.24
CA ALA A 13 -2.00 5.80 -47.17
C ALA A 13 -2.38 7.20 -46.69
N GLY A 14 -3.53 7.36 -46.05
CA GLY A 14 -3.89 8.62 -45.39
C GLY A 14 -2.88 8.99 -44.28
N GLY A 15 -2.66 10.27 -44.06
CA GLY A 15 -1.81 10.77 -42.98
C GLY A 15 -0.64 11.64 -43.44
N LEU A 16 0.28 11.90 -42.49
CA LEU A 16 1.49 12.68 -42.74
C LEU A 16 2.58 11.76 -43.31
N HIS A 17 3.12 12.15 -44.46
CA HIS A 17 4.24 11.50 -45.12
C HIS A 17 5.41 12.47 -45.23
N LEU A 18 6.62 11.93 -45.21
CA LEU A 18 7.83 12.67 -45.50
C LEU A 18 8.33 12.20 -46.87
N ALA A 19 8.52 13.15 -47.78
CA ALA A 19 9.12 12.94 -49.07
C ALA A 19 10.56 13.48 -49.04
N ASP A 20 11.53 12.58 -49.07
CA ASP A 20 12.94 12.93 -49.19
C ASP A 20 13.34 13.02 -50.66
N VAL A 21 13.86 14.19 -51.05
CA VAL A 21 14.38 14.45 -52.38
C VAL A 21 15.89 14.48 -52.29
N ILE A 22 16.57 13.52 -52.90
CA ILE A 22 18.03 13.42 -52.92
C ILE A 22 18.50 13.64 -54.37
N LEU A 23 19.25 14.73 -54.60
CA LEU A 23 19.88 15.00 -55.88
C LEU A 23 21.23 14.31 -55.95
N LYS A 24 21.46 13.51 -56.99
CA LYS A 24 22.73 12.83 -57.26
C LYS A 24 23.29 13.25 -58.63
N ASP A 25 24.61 13.27 -58.77
CA ASP A 25 25.27 13.43 -60.08
C ASP A 25 25.24 12.14 -60.90
N SER A 26 25.81 12.19 -62.12
CA SER A 26 25.88 11.04 -63.03
C SER A 26 26.76 9.89 -62.53
N GLY A 27 27.62 10.13 -61.53
CA GLY A 27 28.40 9.11 -60.84
C GLY A 27 27.72 8.55 -59.59
N GLY A 28 26.50 9.00 -59.28
CA GLY A 28 25.74 8.58 -58.10
C GLY A 28 26.11 9.31 -56.81
N LYS A 29 26.99 10.32 -56.85
CA LYS A 29 27.35 11.13 -55.68
C LYS A 29 26.20 12.06 -55.31
N VAL A 30 25.80 12.06 -54.05
CA VAL A 30 24.78 12.99 -53.52
C VAL A 30 25.33 14.42 -53.58
N LEU A 31 24.65 15.30 -54.31
CA LEU A 31 24.97 16.71 -54.44
C LEU A 31 24.25 17.57 -53.40
N THR A 32 22.98 17.27 -53.15
CA THR A 32 22.15 17.93 -52.12
C THR A 32 20.96 17.03 -51.78
N TRP A 33 20.26 17.34 -50.69
CA TRP A 33 19.02 16.68 -50.31
C TRP A 33 18.09 17.66 -49.59
N GLY A 34 16.81 17.33 -49.53
CA GLY A 34 15.81 18.05 -48.75
C GLY A 34 14.60 17.17 -48.49
N SER A 35 13.82 17.52 -47.46
CA SER A 35 12.62 16.79 -47.08
C SER A 35 11.41 17.72 -47.15
N ALA A 36 10.29 17.21 -47.63
CA ALA A 36 9.00 17.90 -47.61
C ALA A 36 7.96 17.03 -46.89
N ALA A 37 7.07 17.68 -46.15
CA ALA A 37 5.92 17.00 -45.55
C ALA A 37 4.72 17.06 -46.50
N LEU A 38 4.08 15.91 -46.70
CA LEU A 38 2.89 15.69 -47.51
C LEU A 38 1.78 15.21 -46.58
N GLN A 39 0.64 15.90 -46.56
CA GLN A 39 -0.55 15.38 -45.90
C GLN A 39 -1.46 14.73 -46.95
N VAL A 40 -1.67 13.42 -46.85
CA VAL A 40 -2.63 12.68 -47.67
C VAL A 40 -3.94 12.57 -46.91
N PRO A 41 -5.11 12.88 -47.52
CA PRO A 41 -6.40 12.71 -46.87
C PRO A 41 -6.63 11.28 -46.36
N GLU A 42 -7.07 11.16 -45.11
CA GLU A 42 -7.42 9.87 -44.50
C GLU A 42 -8.74 9.35 -45.08
N THR A 43 -8.74 8.14 -45.64
CA THR A 43 -9.95 7.49 -46.17
C THR A 43 -10.80 6.88 -45.05
N VAL A 44 -10.18 6.50 -43.95
CA VAL A 44 -10.79 6.07 -42.69
C VAL A 44 -9.87 6.55 -41.56
N ARG A 45 -10.45 6.98 -40.45
CA ARG A 45 -9.75 7.29 -39.20
C ARG A 45 -10.34 6.49 -38.06
N ILE A 46 -9.49 6.00 -37.16
CA ILE A 46 -9.94 5.50 -35.85
C ILE A 46 -10.08 6.71 -34.93
N ALA A 47 -11.32 7.13 -34.66
CA ALA A 47 -11.62 8.32 -33.88
C ALA A 47 -11.47 8.07 -32.36
N ARG A 48 -11.87 6.87 -31.90
CA ARG A 48 -11.81 6.50 -30.49
C ARG A 48 -11.76 4.99 -30.33
N ILE A 49 -11.04 4.54 -29.30
CA ILE A 49 -11.14 3.19 -28.76
C ILE A 49 -11.54 3.34 -27.29
N ALA A 50 -12.63 2.69 -26.88
CA ALA A 50 -13.14 2.77 -25.51
C ALA A 50 -13.41 1.37 -24.96
N PHE A 51 -12.92 1.10 -23.76
CA PHE A 51 -13.25 -0.10 -23.00
C PHE A 51 -14.51 0.13 -22.15
N ASP A 52 -15.30 -0.90 -21.91
CA ASP A 52 -16.50 -0.82 -21.05
C ASP A 52 -16.14 -0.73 -19.56
N LYS A 53 -14.97 -1.26 -19.17
CA LYS A 53 -14.41 -1.16 -17.82
C LYS A 53 -13.05 -0.46 -17.80
N ARG A 54 -12.69 0.05 -16.62
CA ARG A 54 -11.38 0.66 -16.33
C ARG A 54 -10.26 -0.36 -16.13
N GLY A 55 -10.61 -1.60 -15.77
CA GLY A 55 -9.65 -2.68 -15.62
C GLY A 55 -10.33 -4.04 -15.54
N TYR A 56 -9.57 -5.10 -15.83
CA TYR A 56 -10.09 -6.46 -15.94
C TYR A 56 -9.31 -7.46 -15.09
N HIS A 57 -10.04 -8.38 -14.48
CA HIS A 57 -9.54 -9.51 -13.73
C HIS A 57 -9.18 -10.70 -14.63
N PRO A 58 -8.45 -11.70 -14.09
CA PRO A 58 -8.19 -12.94 -14.80
C PRO A 58 -9.49 -13.59 -15.29
N ASP A 59 -9.42 -14.17 -16.48
CA ASP A 59 -10.48 -14.87 -17.19
C ASP A 59 -11.70 -14.01 -17.56
N GLU A 60 -11.68 -12.70 -17.31
CA GLU A 60 -12.64 -11.77 -17.88
C GLU A 60 -12.41 -11.53 -19.39
N VAL A 61 -13.45 -11.00 -20.04
CA VAL A 61 -13.41 -10.58 -21.45
C VAL A 61 -13.46 -9.06 -21.50
N ALA A 62 -12.41 -8.45 -22.04
CA ALA A 62 -12.39 -7.01 -22.28
C ALA A 62 -13.28 -6.66 -23.48
N LYS A 63 -14.24 -5.76 -23.28
CA LYS A 63 -15.12 -5.29 -24.35
C LYS A 63 -14.67 -3.92 -24.79
N ALA A 64 -14.29 -3.81 -26.06
CA ALA A 64 -13.80 -2.57 -26.64
C ALA A 64 -14.70 -2.13 -27.81
N THR A 65 -15.07 -0.86 -27.80
CA THR A 65 -15.78 -0.19 -28.89
C THR A 65 -14.80 0.69 -29.65
N VAL A 66 -14.75 0.51 -30.97
CA VAL A 66 -13.92 1.30 -31.89
C VAL A 66 -14.84 2.18 -32.71
N GLU A 67 -14.68 3.48 -32.56
CA GLU A 67 -15.39 4.50 -33.36
C GLU A 67 -14.52 4.91 -34.55
N LEU A 68 -15.11 4.87 -35.74
CA LEU A 68 -14.46 5.17 -37.01
C LEU A 68 -15.10 6.42 -37.60
N ALA A 69 -14.31 7.21 -38.31
CA ALA A 69 -14.78 8.35 -39.09
C ALA A 69 -14.21 8.27 -40.51
N GLY A 70 -15.02 8.63 -41.50
CA GLY A 70 -14.62 8.71 -42.91
C GLY A 70 -14.96 10.09 -43.50
N PRO A 71 -14.21 10.56 -44.51
CA PRO A 71 -14.46 11.86 -45.14
C PRO A 71 -15.69 11.87 -46.06
N ASP A 72 -16.15 10.71 -46.52
CA ASP A 72 -17.14 10.57 -47.59
C ASP A 72 -18.51 10.09 -47.09
N ALA A 73 -19.57 10.52 -47.78
CA ALA A 73 -20.92 9.95 -47.60
C ALA A 73 -21.04 8.54 -48.20
N GLN A 74 -20.11 8.15 -49.09
CA GLN A 74 -20.14 6.84 -49.74
C GLN A 74 -19.50 5.78 -48.82
N PRO A 75 -20.25 4.74 -48.40
CA PRO A 75 -19.75 3.78 -47.45
C PRO A 75 -18.62 2.92 -48.03
N ARG A 76 -17.50 2.82 -47.32
CA ARG A 76 -16.35 1.96 -47.64
C ARG A 76 -16.31 0.75 -46.71
N LYS A 77 -15.98 -0.43 -47.23
CA LYS A 77 -15.77 -1.63 -46.42
C LYS A 77 -14.29 -1.76 -46.09
N VAL A 78 -13.94 -1.77 -44.81
CA VAL A 78 -12.57 -1.99 -44.32
C VAL A 78 -12.52 -3.20 -43.40
N LEU A 79 -11.36 -3.86 -43.34
CA LEU A 79 -11.10 -4.93 -42.37
C LEU A 79 -10.39 -4.32 -41.16
N LEU A 80 -11.01 -4.40 -39.98
CA LEU A 80 -10.37 -4.00 -38.74
C LEU A 80 -9.66 -5.22 -38.14
N ARG A 81 -8.36 -5.09 -37.89
CA ARG A 81 -7.55 -6.03 -37.14
C ARG A 81 -7.28 -5.47 -35.74
N ALA A 82 -7.84 -6.12 -34.74
CA ALA A 82 -7.65 -5.82 -33.32
C ALA A 82 -6.61 -6.78 -32.73
N GLU A 83 -5.52 -6.25 -32.19
CA GLU A 83 -4.44 -6.98 -31.53
C GLU A 83 -4.31 -6.49 -30.09
N PHE A 84 -4.59 -7.37 -29.13
CA PHE A 84 -4.54 -7.06 -27.71
C PHE A 84 -3.29 -7.68 -27.10
N THR A 85 -2.37 -6.84 -26.64
CA THR A 85 -1.01 -7.22 -26.23
C THR A 85 -0.72 -6.71 -24.83
N ASP A 86 -0.14 -7.55 -23.97
CA ASP A 86 0.25 -7.14 -22.61
C ASP A 86 1.55 -6.31 -22.60
N ALA A 87 1.87 -5.65 -21.48
CA ALA A 87 3.08 -4.85 -21.36
C ALA A 87 4.41 -5.64 -21.39
N LEU A 88 4.35 -6.97 -21.45
CA LEU A 88 5.51 -7.84 -21.69
C LEU A 88 5.70 -8.13 -23.19
N GLY A 89 4.85 -7.56 -24.05
CA GLY A 89 4.89 -7.75 -25.50
C GLY A 89 4.20 -9.02 -25.98
N ARG A 90 3.42 -9.69 -25.12
CA ARG A 90 2.77 -10.95 -25.45
C ARG A 90 1.38 -10.69 -26.06
N LEU A 91 1.16 -11.16 -27.28
CA LEU A 91 -0.16 -11.10 -27.92
C LEU A 91 -1.14 -12.02 -27.18
N LEU A 92 -2.12 -11.42 -26.50
CA LEU A 92 -3.15 -12.15 -25.76
C LEU A 92 -4.22 -12.68 -26.71
N VAL A 93 -4.69 -11.82 -27.62
CA VAL A 93 -5.72 -12.18 -28.59
C VAL A 93 -5.64 -11.29 -29.83
N ARG A 94 -5.95 -11.90 -30.98
CA ARG A 94 -6.23 -11.20 -32.24
C ARG A 94 -7.66 -11.47 -32.69
N ARG A 95 -8.33 -10.42 -33.17
CA ARG A 95 -9.66 -10.48 -33.80
C ARG A 95 -9.65 -9.67 -35.07
N GLU A 96 -10.44 -10.12 -36.03
CA GLU A 96 -10.65 -9.39 -37.28
C GLU A 96 -12.14 -9.30 -37.56
N GLN A 97 -12.57 -8.13 -38.03
CA GLN A 97 -13.96 -7.88 -38.39
C GLN A 97 -14.03 -6.90 -39.55
N SER A 98 -14.83 -7.22 -40.56
CA SER A 98 -15.15 -6.25 -41.62
C SER A 98 -16.21 -5.27 -41.13
N VAL A 99 -16.00 -3.98 -41.40
CA VAL A 99 -16.91 -2.91 -41.03
C VAL A 99 -17.08 -1.97 -42.21
N THR A 100 -18.32 -1.52 -42.42
CA THR A 100 -18.63 -0.50 -43.40
C THR A 100 -18.60 0.88 -42.72
N VAL A 101 -17.77 1.78 -43.22
CA VAL A 101 -17.53 3.13 -42.69
C VAL A 101 -18.06 4.14 -43.71
N GLY A 102 -19.09 4.90 -43.32
CA GLY A 102 -19.52 6.10 -44.04
C GLY A 102 -18.90 7.34 -43.38
N GLN A 103 -19.72 8.33 -43.03
CA GLN A 103 -19.27 9.44 -42.17
C GLN A 103 -18.83 8.97 -40.78
N THR A 104 -19.56 7.98 -40.24
CA THR A 104 -19.22 7.31 -38.98
C THR A 104 -19.33 5.80 -39.15
N GLY A 105 -18.64 5.08 -38.27
CA GLY A 105 -18.73 3.62 -38.16
C GLY A 105 -18.40 3.18 -36.74
N THR A 106 -18.84 1.99 -36.37
CA THR A 106 -18.54 1.43 -35.04
C THR A 106 -18.31 -0.07 -35.15
N ALA A 107 -17.32 -0.56 -34.40
CA ALA A 107 -17.03 -1.98 -34.25
C ALA A 107 -16.91 -2.32 -32.77
N ALA A 108 -17.36 -3.51 -32.37
CA ALA A 108 -17.18 -4.01 -31.02
C ALA A 108 -16.30 -5.26 -31.04
N PHE A 109 -15.34 -5.33 -30.13
CA PHE A 109 -14.45 -6.46 -29.95
C PHE A 109 -14.59 -7.04 -28.56
N GLU A 110 -14.67 -8.37 -28.51
CA GLU A 110 -14.53 -9.16 -27.29
C GLU A 110 -13.14 -9.78 -27.24
N LEU A 111 -12.38 -9.42 -26.21
CA LEU A 111 -10.96 -9.69 -26.08
C LEU A 111 -10.71 -10.44 -24.77
N PRO A 112 -10.67 -11.79 -24.78
CA PRO A 112 -10.38 -12.58 -23.58
C PRO A 112 -9.02 -12.18 -22.99
N VAL A 113 -9.02 -11.79 -21.72
CA VAL A 113 -7.80 -11.37 -21.00
C VAL A 113 -6.98 -12.60 -20.60
N GLY A 114 -7.64 -13.73 -20.33
CA GLY A 114 -7.00 -14.96 -19.85
C GLY A 114 -6.31 -14.75 -18.51
N LYS A 115 -5.05 -15.18 -18.39
CA LYS A 115 -4.23 -15.00 -17.17
C LYS A 115 -3.19 -13.90 -17.41
N PRO A 116 -3.51 -12.63 -17.10
CA PRO A 116 -2.60 -11.53 -17.35
C PRO A 116 -1.37 -11.64 -16.44
N LEU A 117 -0.19 -11.40 -17.01
CA LEU A 117 1.08 -11.35 -16.28
C LEU A 117 1.52 -9.91 -15.99
N ALA A 118 1.03 -8.96 -16.78
CA ALA A 118 1.28 -7.54 -16.62
C ALA A 118 0.05 -6.81 -16.08
N THR A 119 0.27 -5.60 -15.57
CA THR A 119 -0.78 -4.73 -15.04
C THR A 119 -1.45 -3.87 -16.11
N THR A 120 -0.96 -3.90 -17.35
CA THR A 120 -1.55 -3.19 -18.49
C THR A 120 -1.52 -4.05 -19.74
N ALA A 121 -2.51 -3.82 -20.60
CA ALA A 121 -2.56 -4.34 -21.95
C ALA A 121 -3.03 -3.22 -22.90
N ALA A 122 -2.49 -3.23 -24.11
CA ALA A 122 -2.81 -2.29 -25.17
C ALA A 122 -3.60 -2.99 -26.27
N LEU A 123 -4.69 -2.37 -26.71
CA LEU A 123 -5.43 -2.74 -27.90
C LEU A 123 -4.96 -1.85 -29.05
N ARG A 124 -4.26 -2.46 -30.00
CA ARG A 124 -3.95 -1.85 -31.28
C ARG A 124 -4.97 -2.29 -32.32
N VAL A 125 -5.64 -1.33 -32.93
CA VAL A 125 -6.57 -1.58 -34.03
C VAL A 125 -5.99 -1.01 -35.30
N THR A 126 -5.83 -1.86 -36.31
CA THR A 126 -5.39 -1.47 -37.65
C THR A 126 -6.57 -1.62 -38.60
N ALA A 127 -7.01 -0.53 -39.22
CA ALA A 127 -7.93 -0.59 -40.35
C ALA A 127 -7.14 -0.91 -41.61
N LEU A 128 -7.58 -1.93 -42.34
CA LEU A 128 -6.99 -2.39 -43.59
C LEU A 128 -7.98 -2.09 -44.72
N ASP A 129 -7.56 -1.25 -45.66
CA ASP A 129 -8.28 -0.94 -46.90
C ASP A 129 -7.57 -1.68 -48.05
N ASP A 130 -8.28 -2.57 -48.75
CA ASP A 130 -7.71 -3.49 -49.74
C ASP A 130 -6.42 -4.22 -49.27
N GLY A 131 -6.37 -4.58 -47.99
CA GLY A 131 -5.25 -5.30 -47.37
C GLY A 131 -4.09 -4.42 -46.89
N TRP A 132 -4.15 -3.10 -47.11
CA TRP A 132 -3.13 -2.15 -46.69
C TRP A 132 -3.56 -1.35 -45.46
N PRO A 133 -2.68 -1.12 -44.46
CA PRO A 133 -2.99 -0.27 -43.31
C PRO A 133 -3.37 1.15 -43.74
N SER A 134 -4.62 1.54 -43.49
CA SER A 134 -5.15 2.87 -43.79
C SER A 134 -5.29 3.74 -42.55
N ALA A 135 -5.48 3.13 -41.37
CA ALA A 135 -5.46 3.82 -40.07
C ALA A 135 -5.00 2.88 -38.95
N VAL A 136 -4.37 3.46 -37.92
CA VAL A 136 -4.00 2.75 -36.70
C VAL A 136 -4.46 3.59 -35.50
N GLY A 137 -5.09 2.93 -34.53
CA GLY A 137 -5.46 3.51 -33.25
C GLY A 137 -5.03 2.59 -32.12
N GLU A 138 -4.62 3.17 -31.00
CA GLU A 138 -4.21 2.43 -29.82
C GLU A 138 -4.90 2.99 -28.57
N ALA A 139 -5.30 2.10 -27.66
CA ALA A 139 -5.72 2.46 -26.31
C ALA A 139 -5.26 1.38 -25.35
N ASP A 140 -4.93 1.75 -24.12
CA ASP A 140 -4.53 0.82 -23.08
C ASP A 140 -5.59 0.68 -21.98
N VAL A 141 -5.49 -0.41 -21.23
CA VAL A 141 -6.35 -0.70 -20.08
C VAL A 141 -5.57 -1.45 -19.01
N ILE A 142 -6.01 -1.32 -17.77
CA ILE A 142 -5.44 -2.07 -16.66
C ILE A 142 -5.91 -3.52 -16.73
N THR A 143 -4.98 -4.43 -16.48
CA THR A 143 -5.26 -5.85 -16.22
C THR A 143 -4.75 -6.19 -14.84
N PHE A 144 -5.43 -7.07 -14.11
CA PHE A 144 -5.00 -7.48 -12.78
C PHE A 144 -4.43 -8.89 -12.83
N PRO A 145 -3.10 -9.06 -12.71
CA PRO A 145 -2.50 -10.37 -12.50
C PRO A 145 -3.12 -11.09 -11.30
N GLU A 146 -3.03 -12.43 -11.26
CA GLU A 146 -3.64 -13.25 -10.21
C GLU A 146 -3.33 -12.75 -8.79
N LYS A 147 -2.08 -12.30 -8.56
CA LYS A 147 -1.67 -11.70 -7.29
C LYS A 147 -2.50 -10.47 -6.92
N PHE A 148 -2.71 -9.55 -7.86
CA PHE A 148 -3.53 -8.35 -7.67
C PHE A 148 -4.97 -8.73 -7.42
N ALA A 149 -5.53 -9.58 -8.29
CA ALA A 149 -6.90 -10.06 -8.19
C ALA A 149 -7.17 -10.71 -6.82
N ARG A 150 -6.22 -11.48 -6.28
CA ARG A 150 -6.32 -12.10 -4.95
C ARG A 150 -5.91 -11.22 -3.78
N ARG A 151 -5.23 -10.09 -4.03
CA ARG A 151 -4.58 -9.26 -3.00
C ARG A 151 -3.66 -10.07 -2.09
N ALA A 152 -2.91 -10.99 -2.68
CA ALA A 152 -2.19 -12.03 -1.95
C ALA A 152 -0.73 -11.65 -1.65
N TRP A 153 -0.32 -11.89 -0.40
CA TRP A 153 1.07 -12.01 0.01
C TRP A 153 1.56 -13.44 -0.30
N ALA A 154 1.56 -13.80 -1.58
CA ALA A 154 1.69 -15.19 -2.00
C ALA A 154 3.09 -15.78 -1.80
N ASP A 155 4.13 -14.94 -1.90
CA ASP A 155 5.55 -15.29 -1.76
C ASP A 155 6.22 -14.29 -0.79
N TRP A 156 7.38 -13.73 -1.15
CA TRP A 156 8.00 -12.64 -0.42
C TRP A 156 7.54 -11.27 -0.93
N GLU A 157 6.81 -10.53 -0.10
CA GLU A 157 6.26 -9.21 -0.42
C GLU A 157 7.28 -8.10 -0.16
N SER A 158 7.81 -7.54 -1.24
CA SER A 158 8.79 -6.46 -1.19
C SER A 158 8.10 -5.12 -1.41
N THR A 159 8.07 -4.31 -0.35
CA THR A 159 7.41 -3.01 -0.32
C THR A 159 8.41 -1.86 -0.28
N ILE A 160 8.02 -0.71 -0.83
CA ILE A 160 8.81 0.52 -0.74
C ILE A 160 7.97 1.71 -0.30
N CYS A 161 8.52 2.54 0.60
CA CYS A 161 7.91 3.79 1.02
C CYS A 161 8.01 4.88 -0.06
N GLY A 162 6.87 5.52 -0.33
CA GLY A 162 6.76 6.71 -1.14
C GLY A 162 6.39 6.42 -2.59
N SER A 163 5.94 7.47 -3.26
CA SER A 163 5.40 7.40 -4.62
C SER A 163 6.48 7.54 -5.68
N HIS A 164 6.85 6.46 -6.36
CA HIS A 164 7.92 6.48 -7.36
C HIS A 164 7.44 6.84 -8.76
N ALA A 165 6.21 6.46 -9.10
CA ALA A 165 5.52 6.91 -10.28
C ALA A 165 4.56 8.08 -10.01
N GLY A 166 4.56 8.71 -8.84
CA GLY A 166 3.64 9.82 -8.50
C GLY A 166 4.22 11.22 -8.62
N ASN A 167 3.52 12.21 -8.06
CA ASN A 167 3.91 13.62 -8.17
C ASN A 167 5.19 13.89 -7.35
N PRO A 168 6.23 14.59 -7.87
CA PRO A 168 6.31 15.35 -9.12
C PRO A 168 7.05 14.67 -10.29
N VAL A 169 7.02 13.33 -10.39
CA VAL A 169 7.76 12.59 -11.41
C VAL A 169 7.16 12.80 -12.80
N ARG A 170 8.01 13.19 -13.77
CA ARG A 170 7.63 13.36 -15.19
C ARG A 170 7.34 12.01 -15.86
N ASP A 171 6.40 11.99 -16.81
CA ASP A 171 5.93 10.75 -17.46
C ASP A 171 7.05 9.92 -18.09
N TYR A 172 7.95 10.57 -18.82
CA TYR A 172 9.08 9.89 -19.45
C TYR A 172 10.08 9.28 -18.44
N LEU A 173 10.06 9.70 -17.16
CA LEU A 173 10.93 9.14 -16.12
C LEU A 173 10.33 7.92 -15.41
N VAL A 174 9.03 7.67 -15.52
CA VAL A 174 8.38 6.56 -14.80
C VAL A 174 8.94 5.20 -15.20
N PRO A 175 9.09 4.86 -16.49
CA PRO A 175 9.68 3.58 -16.88
C PRO A 175 11.12 3.44 -16.37
N ILE A 176 11.89 4.54 -16.46
CA ILE A 176 13.30 4.61 -16.05
C ILE A 176 13.45 4.37 -14.54
N ARG A 177 12.59 4.96 -13.70
CA ARG A 177 12.65 4.81 -12.24
C ARG A 177 12.00 3.51 -11.74
N SER A 178 10.99 3.01 -12.44
CA SER A 178 10.27 1.79 -12.05
C SER A 178 11.06 0.53 -12.38
N LYS A 179 11.88 0.56 -13.43
CA LYS A 179 12.69 -0.60 -13.82
C LYS A 179 13.65 -1.07 -12.72
N PRO A 180 14.53 -0.24 -12.12
CA PRO A 180 15.43 -0.68 -11.05
C PRO A 180 14.70 -1.28 -9.85
N LEU A 181 13.53 -0.75 -9.49
CA LEU A 181 12.70 -1.28 -8.41
C LEU A 181 12.18 -2.67 -8.72
N LYS A 182 11.66 -2.88 -9.94
CA LYS A 182 11.20 -4.20 -10.39
C LYS A 182 12.36 -5.19 -10.50
N ASP A 183 13.50 -4.76 -11.03
CA ASP A 183 14.71 -5.59 -11.12
C ASP A 183 15.22 -6.00 -9.72
N TRP A 184 15.03 -5.15 -8.71
CA TRP A 184 15.32 -5.48 -7.31
C TRP A 184 14.33 -6.48 -6.71
N GLY A 185 13.12 -6.57 -7.25
CA GLY A 185 12.03 -7.41 -6.75
C GLY A 185 10.97 -6.64 -5.96
N VAL A 186 10.90 -5.30 -6.04
CA VAL A 186 9.80 -4.54 -5.44
C VAL A 186 8.50 -4.89 -6.16
N THR A 187 7.50 -5.30 -5.37
CA THR A 187 6.19 -5.71 -5.87
C THR A 187 5.07 -4.77 -5.44
N THR A 188 5.27 -4.00 -4.36
CA THR A 188 4.26 -3.09 -3.81
C THR A 188 4.84 -1.72 -3.48
N VAL A 189 4.08 -0.68 -3.81
CA VAL A 189 4.39 0.71 -3.44
C VAL A 189 3.47 1.16 -2.31
N ARG A 190 4.06 1.75 -1.27
CA ARG A 190 3.33 2.38 -0.17
C ARG A 190 3.09 3.85 -0.51
N ALA A 191 1.96 4.10 -1.18
CA ALA A 191 1.53 5.42 -1.64
C ALA A 191 0.82 6.21 -0.53
N GLU A 192 1.08 7.51 -0.43
CA GLU A 192 0.55 8.32 0.67
C GLU A 192 -0.95 8.56 0.51
N ALA A 193 -1.74 8.21 1.53
CA ALA A 193 -3.19 8.44 1.57
C ALA A 193 -3.58 9.91 1.74
N LYS A 194 -2.65 10.86 1.58
CA LYS A 194 -2.94 12.29 1.69
C LYS A 194 -3.66 12.83 0.46
N THR A 195 -3.32 12.35 -0.73
CA THR A 195 -3.87 12.86 -1.99
C THR A 195 -4.38 11.73 -2.87
N LEU A 196 -5.71 11.62 -3.00
CA LEU A 196 -6.36 10.59 -3.82
C LEU A 196 -6.46 11.06 -5.26
N ASN A 197 -5.51 10.66 -6.11
CA ASN A 197 -5.51 10.99 -7.54
C ASN A 197 -4.79 9.94 -8.39
N GLU A 198 -5.01 10.02 -9.70
CA GLU A 198 -4.52 9.05 -10.68
C GLU A 198 -2.98 8.97 -10.67
N ARG A 199 -2.31 10.11 -10.53
CA ARG A 199 -0.84 10.17 -10.52
C ARG A 199 -0.26 9.42 -9.33
N GLU A 200 -0.90 9.50 -8.17
CA GLU A 200 -0.41 8.87 -6.95
C GLU A 200 -0.65 7.35 -6.94
N TYR A 201 -1.78 6.89 -7.50
CA TYR A 201 -2.22 5.51 -7.37
C TYR A 201 -2.23 4.74 -8.70
N GLU A 202 -3.08 5.14 -9.65
CA GLU A 202 -3.29 4.40 -10.90
C GLU A 202 -1.98 4.26 -11.69
N ARG A 203 -1.16 5.31 -11.70
CA ARG A 203 0.16 5.31 -12.37
C ARG A 203 1.15 4.30 -11.80
N GLN A 204 1.06 3.97 -10.51
CA GLN A 204 1.87 2.90 -9.89
C GLN A 204 1.42 1.53 -10.38
N VAL A 205 0.11 1.31 -10.47
CA VAL A 205 -0.47 0.08 -11.02
C VAL A 205 -0.04 -0.07 -12.47
N ARG A 206 -0.15 0.98 -13.29
CA ARG A 206 0.33 0.97 -14.68
C ARG A 206 1.83 0.73 -14.81
N ALA A 207 2.63 1.11 -13.81
CA ALA A 207 4.07 0.84 -13.77
C ALA A 207 4.42 -0.62 -13.37
N GLY A 208 3.45 -1.39 -12.88
CA GLY A 208 3.60 -2.79 -12.47
C GLY A 208 3.57 -3.04 -10.97
N PHE A 209 3.23 -2.06 -10.14
CA PHE A 209 3.25 -2.19 -8.68
C PHE A 209 1.85 -2.31 -8.09
N GLN A 210 1.71 -3.18 -7.10
CA GLN A 210 0.51 -3.19 -6.27
C GLN A 210 0.55 -2.04 -5.26
N LEU A 211 -0.61 -1.63 -4.77
CA LEU A 211 -0.74 -0.49 -3.88
C LEU A 211 -0.91 -0.92 -2.42
N MET A 212 -0.29 -0.18 -1.52
CA MET A 212 -0.57 -0.20 -0.09
C MET A 212 -0.71 1.25 0.40
N PRO A 213 -1.92 1.84 0.41
CA PRO A 213 -2.12 3.18 0.93
C PRO A 213 -1.60 3.29 2.36
N ILE A 214 -0.73 4.27 2.66
CA ILE A 214 -0.17 4.51 4.00
C ILE A 214 -0.68 5.82 4.60
N GLY A 215 -0.89 5.83 5.92
CA GLY A 215 -1.49 6.97 6.62
C GLY A 215 -3.01 7.02 6.46
N VAL A 216 -3.64 5.85 6.44
CA VAL A 216 -5.10 5.71 6.28
C VAL A 216 -5.83 6.14 7.57
N GLY A 217 -5.36 5.74 8.74
CA GLY A 217 -5.86 6.14 10.07
C GLY A 217 -5.18 7.40 10.64
N TYR A 218 -4.53 8.18 9.77
CA TYR A 218 -3.67 9.30 10.15
C TYR A 218 -4.45 10.38 10.91
N GLY A 219 -3.88 10.89 12.01
CA GLY A 219 -4.48 11.92 12.86
C GLY A 219 -5.17 11.41 14.14
N SER A 220 -5.50 10.11 14.22
CA SER A 220 -6.16 9.54 15.43
C SER A 220 -5.20 8.95 16.45
N ILE A 221 -4.09 8.38 15.97
CA ILE A 221 -3.20 7.51 16.75
C ILE A 221 -1.72 7.87 16.62
N SER A 222 -1.43 9.04 16.08
CA SER A 222 -0.06 9.57 15.88
C SER A 222 0.18 10.83 16.72
N VAL A 223 -0.16 10.76 18.03
CA VAL A 223 -0.26 11.93 18.92
C VAL A 223 1.04 12.73 19.11
N GLY A 224 2.21 12.17 18.78
CA GLY A 224 3.49 12.90 18.83
C GLY A 224 3.95 13.55 17.53
N HIS A 225 3.44 13.13 16.37
CA HIS A 225 3.89 13.66 15.06
C HIS A 225 2.95 14.71 14.48
N ARG A 226 1.65 14.63 14.79
CA ARG A 226 0.68 15.62 14.32
C ARG A 226 -0.50 15.71 15.27
N VAL A 227 -0.90 16.94 15.55
CA VAL A 227 -1.94 17.26 16.53
C VAL A 227 -3.03 18.04 15.79
N PRO A 228 -4.32 17.72 16.02
CA PRO A 228 -5.41 18.48 15.42
C PRO A 228 -5.31 19.96 15.78
N GLU A 229 -5.77 20.82 14.88
CA GLU A 229 -5.80 22.26 15.10
C GLU A 229 -6.55 22.60 16.40
N GLY A 230 -5.99 23.52 17.20
CA GLY A 230 -6.57 23.93 18.48
C GLY A 230 -6.39 22.94 19.63
N LYS A 231 -5.70 21.80 19.45
CA LYS A 231 -5.38 20.85 20.53
C LYS A 231 -3.92 21.00 20.96
N MET A 232 -3.63 20.66 22.23
CA MET A 232 -2.25 20.63 22.75
C MET A 232 -1.48 19.43 22.20
N THR A 233 -0.20 19.63 21.93
CA THR A 233 0.72 18.56 21.54
C THR A 233 1.03 17.62 22.70
N PHE A 234 1.48 16.39 22.39
CA PHE A 234 1.95 15.44 23.41
C PHE A 234 3.00 16.06 24.34
N LYS A 235 3.93 16.85 23.76
CA LYS A 235 4.99 17.53 24.51
C LYS A 235 4.41 18.56 25.49
N GLU A 236 3.52 19.43 25.02
CA GLU A 236 2.88 20.46 25.86
C GLU A 236 2.03 19.83 26.97
N GLN A 237 1.25 18.79 26.66
CA GLN A 237 0.44 18.08 27.65
C GLN A 237 1.31 17.45 28.74
N ARG A 238 2.42 16.80 28.35
CA ARG A 238 3.37 16.21 29.30
C ARG A 238 4.02 17.27 30.19
N GLU A 239 4.54 18.35 29.61
CA GLU A 239 5.17 19.44 30.38
C GLU A 239 4.18 20.08 31.36
N ASN A 240 2.93 20.29 30.94
CA ASN A 240 1.90 20.87 31.80
C ASN A 240 1.46 19.90 32.91
N TYR A 241 1.32 18.61 32.61
CA TYR A 241 1.02 17.59 33.62
C TYR A 241 2.16 17.45 34.64
N GLU A 242 3.42 17.47 34.19
CA GLU A 242 4.59 17.41 35.08
C GLU A 242 4.63 18.58 36.07
N LYS A 243 4.27 19.80 35.61
CA LYS A 243 4.22 21.01 36.44
C LYS A 243 3.06 21.03 37.41
N THR A 244 1.87 20.57 37.00
CA THR A 244 0.62 20.82 37.71
C THR A 244 0.00 19.60 38.36
N ARG A 245 0.30 18.40 37.85
CA ARG A 245 -0.39 17.14 38.16
C ARG A 245 -1.90 17.16 37.89
N ASP A 246 -2.36 18.12 37.09
CA ASP A 246 -3.77 18.26 36.72
C ASP A 246 -4.14 17.25 35.62
N LYS A 247 -5.10 16.36 35.92
CA LYS A 247 -5.54 15.29 35.03
C LYS A 247 -6.19 15.80 33.73
N LYS A 248 -6.56 17.08 33.62
CA LYS A 248 -7.03 17.65 32.34
C LYS A 248 -5.98 17.56 31.23
N TYR A 249 -4.70 17.49 31.57
CA TYR A 249 -3.61 17.32 30.61
C TYR A 249 -3.39 15.84 30.21
N LEU A 250 -4.12 14.91 30.82
CA LEU A 250 -4.15 13.49 30.47
C LEU A 250 -5.34 13.15 29.55
N VAL A 251 -5.99 14.15 28.94
CA VAL A 251 -7.02 13.96 27.92
C VAL A 251 -6.34 13.91 26.55
N ARG A 252 -6.57 12.83 25.78
CA ARG A 252 -5.97 12.72 24.44
C ARG A 252 -6.50 13.83 23.52
N PRO A 253 -5.67 14.34 22.59
CA PRO A 253 -6.14 15.24 21.54
C PRO A 253 -7.26 14.64 20.66
N VAL A 254 -7.21 13.32 20.46
CA VAL A 254 -8.23 12.51 19.78
C VAL A 254 -8.51 11.27 20.64
N CYS A 255 -9.74 11.15 21.13
CA CYS A 255 -10.22 10.01 21.90
C CYS A 255 -10.62 8.86 20.97
N LEU A 256 -10.10 7.66 21.23
CA LEU A 256 -10.39 6.46 20.43
C LEU A 256 -11.79 5.85 20.69
N ASN A 257 -12.48 6.36 21.71
CA ASN A 257 -13.80 5.91 22.13
C ASN A 257 -14.90 6.97 21.86
N SER A 258 -14.55 8.09 21.22
CA SER A 258 -15.49 9.17 20.90
C SER A 258 -15.86 9.14 19.41
N GLU A 259 -17.14 8.93 19.12
CA GLU A 259 -17.64 8.98 17.74
C GLU A 259 -17.45 10.37 17.11
N ALA A 260 -17.58 11.43 17.90
CA ALA A 260 -17.40 12.81 17.44
C ALA A 260 -15.94 13.07 17.01
N ASP A 261 -14.97 12.63 17.83
CA ASP A 261 -13.55 12.75 17.48
C ASP A 261 -13.18 11.90 16.26
N LEU A 262 -13.85 10.76 16.06
CA LEU A 262 -13.60 9.85 14.94
C LEU A 262 -14.40 10.17 13.67
N ALA A 263 -15.34 11.12 13.70
CA ALA A 263 -16.25 11.40 12.58
C ALA A 263 -15.51 11.80 11.29
N SER A 264 -14.50 12.68 11.41
CA SER A 264 -13.66 13.09 10.26
C SER A 264 -12.86 11.91 9.69
N ASN A 265 -12.36 11.02 10.56
CA ASN A 265 -11.70 9.80 10.13
C ASN A 265 -12.66 8.87 9.38
N ALA A 266 -13.92 8.74 9.83
CA ALA A 266 -14.91 7.89 9.16
C ALA A 266 -15.14 8.32 7.71
N GLN A 267 -15.28 9.63 7.45
CA GLN A 267 -15.43 10.13 6.08
C GLN A 267 -14.17 9.86 5.25
N ARG A 268 -12.99 10.18 5.79
CA ARG A 268 -11.71 9.93 5.12
C ARG A 268 -11.52 8.46 4.77
N LEU A 269 -11.88 7.53 5.65
CA LEU A 269 -11.78 6.09 5.40
C LEU A 269 -12.70 5.65 4.26
N ARG A 270 -13.92 6.20 4.17
CA ARG A 270 -14.82 5.96 3.04
C ARG A 270 -14.22 6.45 1.72
N ASP A 271 -13.72 7.68 1.68
CA ASP A 271 -13.14 8.27 0.47
C ASP A 271 -11.92 7.46 -0.01
N ILE A 272 -11.04 7.06 0.91
CA ILE A 272 -9.87 6.23 0.61
C ILE A 272 -10.27 4.86 0.07
N SER A 273 -11.22 4.17 0.71
CA SER A 273 -11.65 2.83 0.32
C SER A 273 -12.39 2.83 -1.01
N GLU A 274 -13.25 3.83 -1.26
CA GLU A 274 -13.93 4.02 -2.54
C GLU A 274 -12.95 4.29 -3.67
N TYR A 275 -11.98 5.19 -3.46
CA TYR A 275 -10.99 5.53 -4.48
C TYR A 275 -10.02 4.37 -4.76
N CYS A 276 -9.48 3.74 -3.72
CA CYS A 276 -8.44 2.73 -3.88
C CYS A 276 -9.01 1.34 -4.21
N GLY A 277 -10.23 1.01 -3.78
CA GLY A 277 -10.74 -0.37 -3.79
C GLY A 277 -10.71 -1.03 -5.17
N TRP A 278 -11.04 -0.28 -6.23
CA TRP A 278 -11.03 -0.80 -7.60
C TRP A 278 -9.62 -1.08 -8.15
N LEU A 279 -8.58 -0.46 -7.58
CA LEU A 279 -7.16 -0.68 -7.94
C LEU A 279 -6.54 -1.91 -7.26
N GLN A 280 -7.33 -2.67 -6.50
CA GLN A 280 -6.91 -3.91 -5.83
C GLN A 280 -5.68 -3.74 -4.90
N PRO A 281 -5.72 -2.78 -3.94
CA PRO A 281 -4.64 -2.62 -2.98
C PRO A 281 -4.42 -3.90 -2.19
N ILE A 282 -3.16 -4.22 -1.89
CA ILE A 282 -2.80 -5.41 -1.10
C ILE A 282 -3.27 -5.28 0.36
N GLY A 283 -3.41 -4.04 0.84
CA GLY A 283 -3.94 -3.70 2.16
C GLY A 283 -3.79 -2.22 2.48
N TYR A 284 -4.49 -1.78 3.52
CA TYR A 284 -4.51 -0.39 3.99
C TYR A 284 -3.62 -0.23 5.23
N ASN A 285 -2.49 0.46 5.08
CA ASN A 285 -1.62 0.76 6.20
C ASN A 285 -2.16 2.00 6.94
N LEU A 286 -2.58 1.78 8.19
CA LEU A 286 -3.24 2.81 8.99
C LEU A 286 -2.29 3.94 9.37
N GLY A 287 -0.99 3.70 9.39
CA GLY A 287 0.04 4.69 9.61
C GLY A 287 1.31 4.12 10.25
N ASP A 288 2.25 5.02 10.45
CA ASP A 288 3.61 4.70 10.90
C ASP A 288 3.79 5.00 12.39
N GLU A 289 4.41 4.05 13.09
CA GLU A 289 4.82 4.12 14.49
C GLU A 289 3.71 4.59 15.46
N MET A 290 2.47 4.18 15.16
CA MET A 290 1.27 4.61 15.86
C MET A 290 1.19 3.99 17.25
N SER A 291 0.61 4.71 18.22
CA SER A 291 0.47 4.19 19.57
C SER A 291 -0.61 4.90 20.37
N THR A 292 -0.92 4.38 21.56
CA THR A 292 -1.82 5.06 22.48
C THR A 292 -1.19 6.30 23.14
N THR A 293 0.14 6.45 23.07
CA THR A 293 0.93 7.59 23.57
C THR A 293 1.89 8.06 22.46
N TYR A 294 3.14 8.42 22.77
CA TYR A 294 4.17 8.64 21.76
C TYR A 294 5.16 7.48 21.76
N TYR A 295 5.04 6.58 20.78
CA TYR A 295 5.66 5.24 20.80
C TYR A 295 5.26 4.50 22.08
N VAL A 296 6.25 4.18 22.92
CA VAL A 296 6.09 3.55 24.24
C VAL A 296 6.36 4.52 25.39
N THR A 297 6.45 5.82 25.11
CA THR A 297 6.71 6.84 26.15
C THR A 297 5.61 6.81 27.21
N PRO A 298 5.96 6.65 28.51
CA PRO A 298 4.98 6.61 29.58
C PRO A 298 4.16 7.90 29.67
N PHE A 299 2.84 7.76 29.52
CA PHE A 299 1.89 8.83 29.77
C PHE A 299 0.49 8.25 29.97
N ASP A 300 -0.19 8.63 31.04
CA ASP A 300 -1.44 7.99 31.48
C ASP A 300 -2.66 8.47 30.69
N TYR A 301 -2.60 8.56 29.35
CA TYR A 301 -3.82 8.73 28.55
C TYR A 301 -4.75 7.51 28.69
N ASP A 302 -6.07 7.63 28.63
CA ASP A 302 -6.88 8.81 28.33
C ASP A 302 -7.90 9.09 29.45
N PHE A 303 -7.92 10.32 29.98
CA PHE A 303 -8.82 10.77 31.03
C PHE A 303 -10.03 11.58 30.50
N GLY A 304 -10.26 11.59 29.18
CA GLY A 304 -11.43 12.22 28.56
C GLY A 304 -12.76 11.56 28.95
N PRO A 305 -13.89 12.28 28.95
CA PRO A 305 -15.16 11.78 29.48
C PRO A 305 -15.69 10.53 28.74
N GLU A 306 -15.56 10.46 27.42
CA GLU A 306 -15.98 9.30 26.63
C GLU A 306 -15.07 8.09 26.86
N ALA A 307 -13.76 8.32 27.01
CA ALA A 307 -12.81 7.25 27.38
C ALA A 307 -13.12 6.70 28.77
N LEU A 308 -13.41 7.56 29.74
CA LEU A 308 -13.80 7.16 31.09
C LEU A 308 -15.14 6.42 31.12
N ALA A 309 -16.12 6.83 30.31
CA ALA A 309 -17.38 6.11 30.17
C ALA A 309 -17.18 4.69 29.62
N ALA A 310 -16.32 4.53 28.60
CA ALA A 310 -15.95 3.23 28.07
C ALA A 310 -15.14 2.39 29.09
N PHE A 311 -14.25 3.02 29.85
CA PHE A 311 -13.45 2.39 30.90
C PHE A 311 -14.32 1.81 32.03
N ARG A 312 -15.33 2.56 32.49
CA ARG A 312 -16.26 2.11 33.53
C ARG A 312 -17.05 0.87 33.09
N LYS A 313 -17.55 0.87 31.86
CA LYS A 313 -18.20 -0.31 31.25
C LYS A 313 -17.24 -1.51 31.13
N TRP A 314 -15.94 -1.25 30.91
CA TRP A 314 -14.93 -2.31 30.91
C TRP A 314 -14.73 -2.87 32.31
N LEU A 315 -14.62 -2.03 33.34
CA LEU A 315 -14.49 -2.44 34.75
C LEU A 315 -15.70 -3.21 35.26
N GLU A 316 -16.92 -2.80 34.91
CA GLU A 316 -18.15 -3.53 35.23
C GLU A 316 -18.07 -4.98 34.74
N LYS A 317 -17.50 -5.22 33.55
CA LYS A 317 -17.29 -6.57 33.02
C LYS A 317 -16.18 -7.34 33.76
N GLN A 318 -15.12 -6.66 34.22
CA GLN A 318 -14.03 -7.32 34.94
C GLN A 318 -14.41 -7.73 36.36
N TYR A 319 -15.15 -6.87 37.07
CA TYR A 319 -15.39 -7.01 38.51
C TYR A 319 -16.82 -7.41 38.87
N GLY A 320 -17.78 -7.24 37.95
CA GLY A 320 -19.20 -7.54 38.15
C GLY A 320 -19.94 -6.61 39.11
N SER A 321 -19.27 -6.01 40.10
CA SER A 321 -19.87 -5.08 41.06
C SER A 321 -18.89 -4.01 41.53
N LEU A 322 -19.43 -2.86 41.96
CA LEU A 322 -18.63 -1.75 42.49
C LEU A 322 -17.94 -2.13 43.81
N ALA A 323 -18.58 -3.00 44.61
CA ALA A 323 -18.00 -3.49 45.86
C ALA A 323 -16.73 -4.32 45.60
N ALA A 324 -16.76 -5.22 44.61
CA ALA A 324 -15.60 -6.01 44.21
C ALA A 324 -14.47 -5.13 43.66
N LEU A 325 -14.81 -4.12 42.83
CA LEU A 325 -13.82 -3.12 42.37
C LEU A 325 -13.18 -2.40 43.56
N ASN A 326 -14.00 -1.83 44.46
CA ASN A 326 -13.52 -1.08 45.62
C ASN A 326 -12.61 -1.92 46.50
N GLN A 327 -12.97 -3.19 46.73
CA GLN A 327 -12.13 -4.16 47.44
C GLN A 327 -10.80 -4.41 46.71
N GLN A 328 -10.83 -4.66 45.40
CA GLN A 328 -9.61 -4.93 44.65
C GLN A 328 -8.68 -3.72 44.56
N TRP A 329 -9.25 -2.52 44.47
CA TRP A 329 -8.50 -1.28 44.24
C TRP A 329 -8.10 -0.54 45.53
N ASP A 330 -8.55 -1.03 46.70
CA ASP A 330 -8.46 -0.31 47.98
C ASP A 330 -9.06 1.10 47.87
N THR A 331 -10.28 1.18 47.32
CA THR A 331 -11.01 2.44 47.08
C THR A 331 -12.42 2.39 47.68
N GLN A 332 -13.11 3.53 47.66
CA GLN A 332 -14.44 3.71 48.24
C GLN A 332 -15.33 4.55 47.32
N PHE A 333 -15.34 4.24 46.02
CA PHE A 333 -16.23 4.92 45.08
C PHE A 333 -17.70 4.66 45.46
N ALA A 334 -18.50 5.73 45.49
CA ALA A 334 -19.92 5.65 45.84
C ALA A 334 -20.80 5.20 44.67
N SER A 335 -20.35 5.43 43.43
CA SER A 335 -21.03 4.99 42.21
C SER A 335 -20.02 4.80 41.07
N TRP A 336 -20.42 4.06 40.03
CA TRP A 336 -19.61 3.86 38.82
C TRP A 336 -19.21 5.17 38.13
N ASP A 337 -20.07 6.18 38.14
CA ASP A 337 -19.81 7.48 37.52
C ASP A 337 -18.67 8.27 38.19
N THR A 338 -18.36 7.94 39.46
CA THR A 338 -17.26 8.55 40.20
C THR A 338 -15.94 7.80 40.03
N VAL A 339 -15.96 6.59 39.46
CA VAL A 339 -14.76 5.78 39.26
C VAL A 339 -13.83 6.49 38.29
N MET A 340 -12.58 6.63 38.73
CA MET A 340 -11.50 7.29 38.01
C MET A 340 -10.23 6.44 38.13
N PRO A 341 -9.48 6.19 37.04
CA PRO A 341 -8.20 5.52 37.15
C PRO A 341 -7.20 6.37 37.93
N LEU A 342 -6.21 5.68 38.51
CA LEU A 342 -5.07 6.33 39.13
C LEU A 342 -3.88 6.34 38.18
N THR A 343 -3.11 7.41 38.24
CA THR A 343 -1.90 7.62 37.45
C THR A 343 -0.73 6.83 38.06
N ALA A 344 0.33 6.61 37.28
CA ALA A 344 1.55 5.98 37.74
C ALA A 344 2.16 6.71 38.96
N PHE A 345 1.98 8.04 39.02
CA PHE A 345 2.40 8.85 40.15
C PHE A 345 1.56 8.57 41.41
N GLU A 346 0.24 8.50 41.27
CA GLU A 346 -0.68 8.29 42.40
C GLU A 346 -0.60 6.88 42.99
N VAL A 347 -0.26 5.87 42.20
CA VAL A 347 -0.10 4.48 42.69
C VAL A 347 1.31 4.19 43.22
N LYS A 348 2.28 5.08 42.98
CA LYS A 348 3.66 4.88 43.42
C LYS A 348 3.72 4.69 44.94
N GLY A 349 4.26 3.55 45.37
CA GLY A 349 4.41 3.22 46.80
C GLY A 349 3.15 2.72 47.51
N ARG A 350 1.99 2.59 46.82
CA ARG A 350 0.76 2.07 47.44
C ARG A 350 0.78 0.56 47.72
N GLY A 351 1.65 -0.20 47.06
CA GLY A 351 1.65 -1.67 47.10
C GLY A 351 0.52 -2.31 46.28
N ASN A 352 -0.60 -1.61 46.07
CA ASN A 352 -1.66 -1.97 45.14
C ASN A 352 -1.64 -1.05 43.90
N TYR A 353 -1.37 -1.65 42.74
CA TYR A 353 -1.26 -0.96 41.44
C TYR A 353 -2.44 -1.26 40.51
N ALA A 354 -3.45 -2.00 40.96
CA ALA A 354 -4.59 -2.42 40.14
C ALA A 354 -5.30 -1.24 39.42
N PRO A 355 -5.58 -0.09 40.08
CA PRO A 355 -6.22 1.05 39.43
C PRO A 355 -5.48 1.61 38.21
N TRP A 356 -4.16 1.52 38.22
CA TRP A 356 -3.30 1.95 37.11
C TRP A 356 -3.17 0.85 36.05
N ALA A 357 -2.93 -0.40 36.48
CA ALA A 357 -2.74 -1.54 35.60
C ALA A 357 -3.98 -1.83 34.75
N ASP A 358 -5.17 -1.71 35.34
CA ASP A 358 -6.45 -1.85 34.66
C ASP A 358 -6.66 -0.76 33.62
N HIS A 359 -6.26 0.48 33.93
CA HIS A 359 -6.31 1.57 32.96
C HIS A 359 -5.41 1.27 31.74
N ARG A 360 -4.20 0.75 31.95
CA ARG A 360 -3.33 0.32 30.84
C ARG A 360 -3.98 -0.83 30.04
N ALA A 361 -4.58 -1.80 30.71
CA ALA A 361 -5.29 -2.92 30.07
C ALA A 361 -6.43 -2.46 29.18
N PHE A 362 -7.25 -1.54 29.69
CA PHE A 362 -8.33 -0.92 28.94
C PHE A 362 -7.83 -0.13 27.73
N MET A 363 -6.73 0.62 27.86
CA MET A 363 -6.18 1.37 26.73
C MET A 363 -5.66 0.48 25.61
N ASP A 364 -5.13 -0.72 25.93
CA ASP A 364 -4.78 -1.72 24.93
C ASP A 364 -6.05 -2.24 24.21
N ASP A 365 -7.16 -2.44 24.94
CA ASP A 365 -8.45 -2.84 24.34
C ASP A 365 -9.07 -1.72 23.49
N SER A 366 -8.96 -0.46 23.93
CA SER A 366 -9.43 0.70 23.16
C SER A 366 -8.66 0.85 21.85
N PHE A 367 -7.35 0.58 21.86
CA PHE A 367 -6.52 0.60 20.65
C PHE A 367 -6.92 -0.51 19.67
N VAL A 368 -7.12 -1.74 20.16
CA VAL A 368 -7.66 -2.85 19.36
C VAL A 368 -9.06 -2.54 18.82
N GLY A 369 -9.90 -1.90 19.63
CA GLY A 369 -11.23 -1.43 19.24
C GLY A 369 -11.18 -0.45 18.07
N PHE A 370 -10.26 0.52 18.11
CA PHE A 370 -10.06 1.46 17.01
C PHE A 370 -9.65 0.78 15.69
N PHE A 371 -8.81 -0.27 15.74
CA PHE A 371 -8.44 -1.02 14.55
C PHE A 371 -9.61 -1.80 13.96
N LYS A 372 -10.41 -2.46 14.82
CA LYS A 372 -11.64 -3.13 14.38
C LYS A 372 -12.61 -2.14 13.74
N TRP A 373 -12.85 -1.01 14.41
CA TRP A 373 -13.68 0.07 13.88
C TRP A 373 -13.19 0.57 12.52
N THR A 374 -11.88 0.81 12.37
CA THR A 374 -11.28 1.28 11.11
C THR A 374 -11.50 0.29 9.97
N ARG A 375 -11.28 -1.00 10.22
CA ARG A 375 -11.52 -2.07 9.24
C ARG A 375 -12.99 -2.12 8.82
N ASP A 376 -13.91 -2.01 9.77
CA ASP A 376 -15.34 -2.03 9.48
C ASP A 376 -15.74 -0.85 8.59
N ARG A 377 -15.20 0.36 8.83
CA ARG A 377 -15.43 1.54 7.98
C ARG A 377 -14.86 1.36 6.56
N LEU A 378 -13.65 0.82 6.42
CA LEU A 378 -13.07 0.55 5.10
C LEU A 378 -13.90 -0.48 4.32
N ARG A 379 -14.44 -1.48 5.01
CA ARG A 379 -15.26 -2.55 4.40
C ARG A 379 -16.62 -2.10 3.88
N GLU A 380 -17.07 -0.90 4.24
CA GLU A 380 -18.29 -0.30 3.67
C GLU A 380 -18.15 -0.02 2.16
N ARG A 381 -16.94 0.29 1.68
CA ARG A 381 -16.67 0.57 0.26
C ARG A 381 -15.72 -0.43 -0.39
N ASP A 382 -14.89 -1.11 0.40
CA ASP A 382 -14.04 -2.21 -0.06
C ASP A 382 -14.21 -3.45 0.83
N PRO A 383 -15.15 -4.36 0.50
CA PRO A 383 -15.43 -5.55 1.31
C PRO A 383 -14.22 -6.46 1.57
N ARG A 384 -13.15 -6.33 0.76
CA ARG A 384 -11.90 -7.10 0.87
C ARG A 384 -10.79 -6.32 1.56
N ALA A 385 -11.10 -5.18 2.17
CA ALA A 385 -10.12 -4.39 2.88
C ALA A 385 -9.47 -5.21 4.02
N THR A 386 -8.14 -5.22 3.98
CA THR A 386 -7.23 -5.69 5.02
C THR A 386 -6.51 -4.49 5.62
N ILE A 387 -6.19 -4.55 6.90
CA ILE A 387 -5.53 -3.46 7.61
C ILE A 387 -4.20 -3.88 8.21
N GLY A 388 -3.29 -2.92 8.33
CA GLY A 388 -2.00 -3.13 8.95
C GLY A 388 -1.34 -1.85 9.42
N LEU A 389 -0.15 -2.01 10.01
CA LEU A 389 0.64 -0.92 10.59
C LEU A 389 2.04 -0.90 9.98
N SER A 390 2.77 0.19 10.14
CA SER A 390 4.23 0.18 10.03
C SER A 390 4.90 0.76 11.28
N GLY A 391 6.17 0.42 11.48
CA GLY A 391 6.99 1.02 12.53
C GLY A 391 6.58 0.61 13.95
N THR A 392 6.12 -0.63 14.12
CA THR A 392 5.59 -1.09 15.41
C THR A 392 6.66 -1.17 16.51
N GLN A 393 6.22 -1.02 17.75
CA GLN A 393 7.10 -1.04 18.92
C GLN A 393 7.08 -2.40 19.62
N ALA A 394 8.09 -2.69 20.44
CA ALA A 394 8.06 -3.84 21.32
C ALA A 394 6.94 -3.73 22.38
N ALA A 395 6.58 -4.87 22.98
CA ALA A 395 5.63 -4.88 24.10
C ALA A 395 6.19 -4.11 25.30
N GLU A 396 5.51 -3.04 25.71
CA GLU A 396 5.85 -2.23 26.88
C GLU A 396 4.56 -1.98 27.69
N ALA A 397 4.69 -1.36 28.86
CA ALA A 397 3.54 -1.00 29.69
C ALA A 397 2.63 0.08 29.07
N TYR A 398 3.14 0.81 28.07
CA TYR A 398 2.46 1.88 27.35
C TYR A 398 2.56 1.67 25.83
N GLY A 399 1.71 2.35 25.08
CA GLY A 399 1.76 2.40 23.62
C GLY A 399 0.77 1.48 22.91
N GLY A 400 0.08 0.57 23.61
CA GLY A 400 -0.93 -0.28 22.98
C GLY A 400 -0.41 -1.61 22.41
N TYR A 401 0.85 -1.96 22.67
CA TYR A 401 1.55 -3.09 22.04
C TYR A 401 1.41 -4.42 22.81
N ASP A 402 0.20 -4.75 23.26
CA ASP A 402 -0.14 -6.10 23.70
C ASP A 402 -0.31 -7.01 22.46
N TRP A 403 0.75 -7.71 22.09
CA TRP A 403 0.79 -8.55 20.88
C TRP A 403 -0.17 -9.73 20.93
N SER A 404 -0.57 -10.18 22.13
CA SER A 404 -1.58 -11.22 22.28
C SER A 404 -2.96 -10.76 21.80
N LYS A 405 -3.22 -9.44 21.82
CA LYS A 405 -4.47 -8.83 21.35
C LYS A 405 -4.36 -8.29 19.92
N LEU A 406 -3.26 -7.59 19.60
CA LEU A 406 -3.06 -6.96 18.29
C LEU A 406 -3.06 -7.97 17.14
N GLY A 407 -2.50 -9.16 17.37
CA GLY A 407 -2.47 -10.23 16.39
C GLY A 407 -3.86 -10.69 15.92
N GLY A 408 -4.90 -10.47 16.74
CA GLY A 408 -6.29 -10.82 16.40
C GLY A 408 -7.05 -9.75 15.61
N CYS A 409 -6.47 -8.57 15.37
CA CYS A 409 -7.16 -7.49 14.64
C CYS A 409 -6.44 -6.99 13.39
N LEU A 410 -5.13 -7.21 13.27
CA LEU A 410 -4.36 -6.86 12.08
C LEU A 410 -4.40 -7.99 11.06
N ASP A 411 -4.29 -7.64 9.78
CA ASP A 411 -4.13 -8.61 8.68
C ASP A 411 -2.66 -8.66 8.23
N PHE A 412 -1.93 -7.54 8.36
CA PHE A 412 -0.50 -7.44 8.09
C PHE A 412 0.17 -6.40 9.00
N ALA A 413 1.49 -6.41 9.10
CA ALA A 413 2.23 -5.29 9.68
C ALA A 413 3.70 -5.25 9.22
N ALA A 414 4.25 -4.05 9.01
CA ALA A 414 5.65 -3.81 8.69
C ALA A 414 6.43 -3.39 9.96
N ASN A 415 6.99 -4.36 10.66
CA ASN A 415 7.41 -4.25 12.05
C ASN A 415 8.92 -4.13 12.23
N TYR A 416 9.34 -3.45 13.29
CA TYR A 416 10.70 -3.66 13.77
C TYR A 416 10.78 -4.98 14.56
N ALA A 417 11.86 -5.73 14.34
CA ALA A 417 12.07 -7.03 14.97
C ALA A 417 12.94 -6.95 16.25
N HIS A 418 13.11 -5.75 16.82
CA HIS A 418 13.88 -5.56 18.05
C HIS A 418 13.23 -6.28 19.23
N GLN A 419 14.03 -6.63 20.24
CA GLN A 419 13.56 -7.22 21.49
C GLN A 419 12.70 -8.47 21.28
N ASN A 420 13.09 -9.30 20.32
CA ASN A 420 12.45 -10.57 19.99
C ASN A 420 10.92 -10.47 19.75
N THR A 421 10.43 -9.29 19.38
CA THR A 421 9.00 -9.03 19.15
C THR A 421 8.42 -9.92 18.05
N ILE A 422 9.22 -10.27 17.05
CA ILE A 422 8.84 -11.18 15.96
C ILE A 422 8.45 -12.58 16.47
N ILE A 423 9.07 -13.04 17.57
CA ILE A 423 8.77 -14.35 18.16
C ILE A 423 7.36 -14.32 18.77
N MET A 424 7.01 -13.24 19.47
CA MET A 424 5.66 -13.02 20.03
C MET A 424 4.62 -12.95 18.91
N GLN A 425 4.89 -12.13 17.89
CA GLN A 425 4.02 -11.92 16.73
C GLN A 425 3.69 -13.24 16.02
N ARG A 426 4.70 -14.02 15.65
CA ARG A 426 4.52 -15.35 15.05
C ARG A 426 3.73 -16.30 15.96
N SER A 427 3.98 -16.25 17.27
CA SER A 427 3.38 -17.20 18.21
C SER A 427 1.90 -16.92 18.47
N PHE A 428 1.50 -15.66 18.59
CA PHE A 428 0.10 -15.28 18.85
C PHE A 428 -0.75 -15.17 17.60
N ALA A 429 -0.15 -14.81 16.47
CA ALA A 429 -0.86 -14.58 15.22
C ALA A 429 -0.04 -15.04 14.01
N PRO A 430 0.10 -16.36 13.81
CA PRO A 430 0.82 -16.93 12.68
C PRO A 430 0.16 -16.65 11.32
N GLY A 431 -1.12 -16.28 11.30
CA GLY A 431 -1.88 -15.94 10.08
C GLY A 431 -1.76 -14.48 9.62
N VAL A 432 -1.11 -13.62 10.40
CA VAL A 432 -0.87 -12.22 10.01
C VAL A 432 0.32 -12.15 9.07
N GLU A 433 0.20 -11.34 8.02
CA GLU A 433 1.28 -11.12 7.07
C GLU A 433 2.33 -10.17 7.67
N TRP A 434 3.32 -10.76 8.32
CA TRP A 434 4.41 -10.00 8.93
C TRP A 434 5.45 -9.62 7.88
N ALA A 435 5.71 -8.33 7.75
CA ALA A 435 6.86 -7.77 7.07
C ALA A 435 7.76 -7.08 8.08
N THR A 436 9.01 -6.88 7.73
CA THR A 436 9.95 -6.11 8.54
C THR A 436 10.72 -5.14 7.65
N PRO A 437 11.01 -3.90 8.10
CA PRO A 437 11.92 -3.04 7.38
C PRO A 437 13.26 -3.76 7.18
N PHE A 438 13.73 -3.77 5.94
CA PHE A 438 15.12 -4.10 5.65
C PHE A 438 15.92 -2.81 5.76
N TRP A 439 17.17 -2.91 6.22
CA TRP A 439 18.06 -1.78 6.51
C TRP A 439 19.15 -1.62 5.44
N PRO A 440 18.83 -1.28 4.19
CA PRO A 440 19.85 -1.11 3.16
C PRO A 440 20.74 0.11 3.44
N TYR A 441 20.43 0.94 4.44
CA TYR A 441 21.23 2.11 4.81
C TYR A 441 22.20 1.88 5.97
N SER A 442 22.13 0.76 6.71
CA SER A 442 22.98 0.57 7.90
C SER A 442 23.63 -0.81 8.05
N ALA A 443 23.31 -1.79 7.19
CA ALA A 443 23.91 -3.11 7.25
C ALA A 443 24.15 -3.69 5.84
N GLY A 444 25.38 -4.14 5.59
CA GLY A 444 25.73 -4.96 4.43
C GLY A 444 25.83 -6.44 4.81
N ASN A 445 26.26 -7.29 3.87
CA ASN A 445 26.58 -8.68 4.19
C ASN A 445 27.76 -8.81 5.17
N PRO A 446 27.75 -9.81 6.08
CA PRO A 446 26.77 -10.91 6.20
C PRO A 446 25.52 -10.58 7.04
N ALA A 447 25.49 -9.45 7.75
CA ALA A 447 24.42 -9.09 8.67
C ALA A 447 23.05 -8.96 7.98
N MET A 448 23.02 -8.35 6.79
CA MET A 448 21.80 -8.21 5.98
C MET A 448 21.18 -9.58 5.64
N ARG A 449 22.00 -10.50 5.10
CA ARG A 449 21.55 -11.86 4.78
C ARG A 449 21.05 -12.58 6.02
N HIS A 450 21.80 -12.54 7.13
CA HIS A 450 21.37 -13.15 8.39
C HIS A 450 20.00 -12.61 8.85
N GLN A 451 19.82 -11.28 8.83
CA GLN A 451 18.58 -10.65 9.25
C GLN A 451 17.37 -11.11 8.41
N LEU A 452 17.49 -11.07 7.08
CA LEU A 452 16.41 -11.46 6.17
C LEU A 452 16.03 -12.94 6.33
N TRP A 453 17.02 -13.83 6.45
CA TRP A 453 16.77 -15.25 6.69
C TRP A 453 16.17 -15.51 8.07
N TRP A 454 16.68 -14.85 9.10
CA TRP A 454 16.13 -14.95 10.45
C TRP A 454 14.66 -14.50 10.46
N GLN A 455 14.32 -13.41 9.78
CA GLN A 455 12.93 -12.95 9.61
C GLN A 455 12.07 -14.00 8.90
N LEU A 456 12.54 -14.56 7.78
CA LEU A 456 11.81 -15.58 7.04
C LEU A 456 11.54 -16.83 7.89
N PHE A 457 12.54 -17.32 8.62
CA PHE A 457 12.36 -18.42 9.57
C PHE A 457 11.42 -18.07 10.73
N HIS A 458 11.18 -16.78 10.98
CA HIS A 458 10.25 -16.27 11.96
C HIS A 458 8.88 -15.88 11.38
N ASN A 459 8.48 -16.48 10.26
CA ASN A 459 7.15 -16.30 9.65
C ASN A 459 6.91 -14.87 9.16
N CYS A 460 7.98 -14.15 8.81
CA CYS A 460 7.88 -12.91 8.05
C CYS A 460 8.09 -13.18 6.57
N PHE A 461 7.08 -12.87 5.76
CA PHE A 461 7.09 -13.07 4.31
C PHE A 461 7.10 -11.75 3.55
N GLY A 462 7.75 -10.73 4.11
CA GLY A 462 7.87 -9.45 3.44
C GLY A 462 8.96 -8.54 3.98
N GLY A 463 9.43 -7.66 3.10
CA GLY A 463 10.42 -6.64 3.36
C GLY A 463 9.86 -5.24 3.08
N SER A 464 10.34 -4.24 3.81
CA SER A 464 10.01 -2.84 3.57
C SER A 464 11.25 -1.95 3.43
N CYS A 465 11.41 -1.19 2.34
CA CYS A 465 12.42 -0.14 2.23
C CYS A 465 11.86 1.22 2.65
N PHE A 466 12.61 1.98 3.45
CA PHE A 466 12.34 3.39 3.70
C PHE A 466 13.06 4.27 2.68
N THR A 467 12.38 4.43 1.54
CA THR A 467 12.63 5.28 0.37
C THR A 467 13.66 4.84 -0.68
N TYR A 468 13.33 5.17 -1.93
CA TYR A 468 14.11 4.97 -3.14
C TYR A 468 15.55 5.50 -3.04
N ARG A 469 15.72 6.64 -2.36
CA ARG A 469 17.02 7.32 -2.23
C ARG A 469 18.05 6.55 -1.42
N LEU A 470 17.62 5.59 -0.60
CA LEU A 470 18.52 4.71 0.14
C LEU A 470 18.90 3.46 -0.68
N MET A 471 18.14 3.16 -1.73
CA MET A 471 18.35 1.99 -2.57
C MET A 471 19.27 2.26 -3.76
N PHE A 472 19.15 3.44 -4.36
CA PHE A 472 19.84 3.78 -5.59
C PHE A 472 20.53 5.13 -5.48
N TYR A 473 21.72 5.23 -6.08
CA TYR A 473 22.39 6.50 -6.33
C TYR A 473 21.59 7.34 -7.36
N PRO A 474 21.89 8.65 -7.52
CA PRO A 474 21.17 9.50 -8.47
C PRO A 474 21.21 9.05 -9.94
N ASP A 475 22.22 8.27 -10.32
CA ASP A 475 22.36 7.63 -11.64
C ASP A 475 21.62 6.28 -11.76
N LEU A 476 20.82 5.93 -10.75
CA LEU A 476 20.01 4.72 -10.62
C LEU A 476 20.83 3.42 -10.42
N THR A 477 22.13 3.52 -10.19
CA THR A 477 22.93 2.36 -9.79
C THR A 477 22.56 1.93 -8.37
N PRO A 478 22.42 0.62 -8.09
CA PRO A 478 22.08 0.16 -6.74
C PRO A 478 23.24 0.41 -5.77
N THR A 479 22.92 0.81 -4.53
CA THR A 479 23.92 0.85 -3.47
C THR A 479 24.43 -0.56 -3.15
N PRO A 480 25.65 -0.73 -2.59
CA PRO A 480 26.18 -2.05 -2.25
C PRO A 480 25.22 -2.89 -1.38
N ASN A 481 24.62 -2.27 -0.36
CA ASN A 481 23.64 -2.93 0.51
C ASN A 481 22.35 -3.32 -0.23
N THR A 482 21.95 -2.55 -1.24
CA THR A 482 20.80 -2.87 -2.09
C THR A 482 21.09 -4.07 -2.97
N ALA A 483 22.30 -4.15 -3.53
CA ALA A 483 22.75 -5.31 -4.30
C ALA A 483 22.79 -6.58 -3.45
N ASP A 484 23.32 -6.48 -2.22
CA ASP A 484 23.32 -7.58 -1.24
C ASP A 484 21.89 -8.06 -0.92
N ALA A 485 20.99 -7.13 -0.58
CA ALA A 485 19.60 -7.45 -0.27
C ALA A 485 18.83 -8.00 -1.49
N MET A 486 19.16 -7.55 -2.70
CA MET A 486 18.55 -8.02 -3.95
C MET A 486 18.83 -9.52 -4.16
N ALA A 487 20.06 -9.97 -3.90
CA ALA A 487 20.41 -11.38 -4.06
C ALA A 487 19.53 -12.28 -3.17
N VAL A 488 19.34 -11.88 -1.91
CA VAL A 488 18.49 -12.61 -0.95
C VAL A 488 17.01 -12.51 -1.33
N THR A 489 16.54 -11.32 -1.73
CA THR A 489 15.14 -11.08 -2.12
C THR A 489 14.77 -11.93 -3.34
N ARG A 490 15.65 -12.02 -4.34
CA ARG A 490 15.43 -12.88 -5.52
C ARG A 490 15.42 -14.36 -5.16
N GLU A 491 16.28 -14.80 -4.23
CA GLU A 491 16.25 -16.17 -3.71
C GLU A 491 14.90 -16.49 -3.05
N PHE A 492 14.36 -15.56 -2.25
CA PHE A 492 13.06 -15.69 -1.60
C PHE A 492 11.90 -15.72 -2.61
N GLN A 493 11.90 -14.78 -3.56
CA GLN A 493 10.89 -14.67 -4.62
C GLN A 493 11.00 -15.76 -5.68
N GLY A 494 12.14 -16.46 -5.76
CA GLY A 494 12.32 -17.66 -6.57
C GLY A 494 11.55 -18.89 -6.08
N GLY A 495 10.82 -18.77 -4.98
CA GLY A 495 9.92 -19.80 -4.46
C GLY A 495 10.31 -20.34 -3.08
N VAL A 496 11.50 -20.05 -2.58
CA VAL A 496 11.95 -20.52 -1.26
C VAL A 496 11.04 -19.99 -0.14
N ALA A 497 10.67 -18.71 -0.18
CA ALA A 497 9.76 -18.14 0.81
C ALA A 497 8.38 -18.80 0.74
N LYS A 498 7.87 -19.07 -0.46
CA LYS A 498 6.62 -19.79 -0.67
C LYS A 498 6.65 -21.21 -0.10
N LEU A 499 7.75 -21.94 -0.33
CA LEU A 499 7.93 -23.28 0.21
C LEU A 499 7.87 -23.26 1.74
N LEU A 500 8.66 -22.38 2.37
CA LEU A 500 8.68 -22.23 3.84
C LEU A 500 7.34 -21.78 4.42
N ARG A 501 6.58 -20.96 3.69
CA ARG A 501 5.23 -20.54 4.07
C ARG A 501 4.24 -21.70 4.17
N ASN A 502 4.43 -22.73 3.34
CA ASN A 502 3.59 -23.93 3.33
C ASN A 502 4.12 -25.02 4.28
N CYS A 503 5.25 -24.79 4.97
CA CYS A 503 5.73 -25.69 6.00
C CYS A 503 4.99 -25.45 7.33
N THR A 504 4.80 -26.52 8.10
CA THR A 504 4.34 -26.40 9.48
C THR A 504 5.55 -26.30 10.40
N ARG A 505 5.61 -25.24 11.22
CA ARG A 505 6.63 -25.12 12.27
C ARG A 505 6.22 -25.99 13.47
N ILE A 506 7.14 -26.83 13.93
CA ILE A 506 6.99 -27.63 15.15
C ILE A 506 7.81 -26.95 16.25
N SER A 507 7.27 -26.86 17.47
CA SER A 507 7.94 -26.31 18.64
C SER A 507 7.58 -27.12 19.88
N ASP A 508 8.59 -27.65 20.57
CA ASP A 508 8.42 -28.45 21.79
C ASP A 508 8.59 -27.63 23.07
N ILE A 509 8.90 -26.33 22.92
CA ILE A 509 9.13 -25.39 24.03
C ILE A 509 8.11 -24.25 23.92
N GLY A 510 7.45 -23.96 25.03
CA GLY A 510 6.58 -22.80 25.20
C GLY A 510 7.13 -21.85 26.27
N LEU A 511 7.10 -20.55 25.99
CA LEU A 511 7.38 -19.50 26.98
C LEU A 511 6.09 -18.75 27.29
N HIS A 512 5.75 -18.66 28.58
CA HIS A 512 4.56 -17.93 29.00
C HIS A 512 4.78 -16.42 28.88
N TYR A 513 3.91 -15.76 28.12
CA TYR A 513 3.87 -14.31 28.00
C TYR A 513 2.76 -13.73 28.88
N SER A 514 3.08 -12.64 29.58
CA SER A 514 2.14 -11.93 30.45
C SER A 514 2.32 -10.43 30.31
N GLN A 515 1.44 -9.78 29.55
CA GLN A 515 1.36 -8.31 29.48
C GLN A 515 1.13 -7.67 30.88
N PRO A 516 0.32 -8.24 31.79
CA PRO A 516 0.25 -7.76 33.18
C PRO A 516 1.59 -7.77 33.90
N SER A 517 2.43 -8.80 33.70
CA SER A 517 3.77 -8.86 34.30
C SER A 517 4.70 -7.77 33.75
N ILE A 518 4.57 -7.39 32.47
CA ILE A 518 5.31 -6.27 31.86
C ILE A 518 4.93 -4.95 32.55
N ARG A 519 3.63 -4.72 32.77
CA ARG A 519 3.14 -3.55 33.51
C ARG A 519 3.59 -3.56 34.97
N GLY A 520 3.56 -4.72 35.62
CA GLY A 520 4.08 -4.91 36.98
C GLY A 520 5.57 -4.56 37.08
N ALA A 521 6.39 -5.08 36.16
CA ALA A 521 7.81 -4.76 36.09
C ALA A 521 8.04 -3.26 35.88
N PHE A 522 7.22 -2.61 35.04
CA PHE A 522 7.30 -1.15 34.88
C PHE A 522 7.04 -0.40 36.18
N ILE A 523 5.89 -0.63 36.84
CA ILE A 523 5.47 0.17 38.00
C ILE A 523 6.31 -0.07 39.26
N SER A 524 6.93 -1.26 39.35
CA SER A 524 7.87 -1.63 40.41
C SER A 524 9.32 -1.19 40.15
N GLY A 525 9.62 -0.58 39.00
CA GLY A 525 10.96 -0.10 38.66
C GLY A 525 11.89 -1.16 38.04
N ALA A 526 11.38 -2.34 37.70
CA ALA A 526 12.11 -3.43 37.04
C ALA A 526 12.03 -3.41 35.50
N ALA A 527 11.57 -2.31 34.89
CA ALA A 527 11.38 -2.21 33.43
C ALA A 527 12.66 -2.51 32.63
N ALA A 528 13.81 -2.00 33.07
CA ALA A 528 15.09 -2.22 32.39
C ALA A 528 15.47 -3.70 32.40
N VAL A 529 15.41 -4.35 33.57
CA VAL A 529 15.67 -5.78 33.75
C VAL A 529 14.78 -6.63 32.83
N PHE A 530 13.49 -6.27 32.71
CA PHE A 530 12.59 -6.94 31.78
C PHE A 530 13.04 -6.80 30.32
N ARG A 531 13.39 -5.58 29.88
CA ARG A 531 13.81 -5.33 28.49
C ARG A 531 15.11 -6.05 28.15
N ASP A 532 16.07 -6.04 29.07
CA ASP A 532 17.37 -6.68 28.87
C ASP A 532 17.21 -8.20 28.73
N ASN A 533 16.47 -8.84 29.63
CA ASN A 533 16.21 -10.29 29.56
C ASN A 533 15.42 -10.71 28.31
N ARG A 534 14.62 -9.82 27.73
CA ARG A 534 13.87 -10.11 26.50
C ARG A 534 14.77 -10.14 25.27
N MET A 535 15.89 -9.42 25.26
CA MET A 535 16.82 -9.40 24.13
C MET A 535 17.60 -10.72 23.95
N GLY A 536 17.58 -11.59 24.97
CA GLY A 536 18.55 -12.69 25.10
C GLY A 536 19.80 -12.19 25.77
#